data_AF-A0AAE0PRJ1-F1
#
_entry.id   AF-A0AAE0PRJ1-F1
#
_cell.length_a   1.000
_cell.length_b   1.000
_cell.length_c   1.000
_cell.angle_alpha   90.00
_cell.angle_beta   90.00
_cell.angle_gamma   90.00
#
_symmetry.space_group_name_H-M   'P 1'
#
loop_
_entity.id
_entity.type
_entity.pdbx_description
1 polymer ?
#
loop_
_entity_poly.entity_id
_entity_poly.type
_entity_poly.pdbx_seq_one_letter_code
_entity_poly.pdbx_strand_id
1 'polypeptide(L)'
;MPLFPQTKSANILLERMKYDLHKCSHYIQDPKKLKENLIKLHRRYIYEADVTISPADEITRYYHRQIDHFEKVQKTQKETHTRNMKLENNRASRIATESYFLTEQLMDERLKHLHLLNDCKEENIQSAGTPKRQYKPVIKPQCPAHQRGLLEKRRGQTFALEKEGQFAPQKLTSSVKLPPIHPR
;
A
#
# COMPACT_ATOMS: atom_id res chain seq x y z
N MET A 1 23.64 33.85 -5.49
CA MET A 1 22.33 33.95 -4.80
C MET A 1 22.50 34.89 -3.61
N PRO A 2 22.16 36.19 -3.71
CA PRO A 2 22.28 37.06 -2.54
C PRO A 2 21.05 36.87 -1.65
N LEU A 3 21.30 36.37 -0.44
CA LEU A 3 20.40 36.52 0.71
C LEU A 3 20.30 38.02 1.05
N PHE A 4 19.11 38.46 1.43
CA PHE A 4 18.75 39.65 2.24
C PHE A 4 17.63 40.52 1.64
N PRO A 5 16.40 40.38 2.18
CA PRO A 5 15.45 41.49 2.24
C PRO A 5 15.05 41.88 3.68
N GLN A 6 15.67 41.32 4.72
CA GLN A 6 15.22 41.52 6.12
C GLN A 6 15.62 42.86 6.76
N THR A 7 16.59 43.59 6.21
CA THR A 7 17.07 44.86 6.82
C THR A 7 16.13 46.04 6.57
N LYS A 8 15.42 46.06 5.45
CA LYS A 8 14.53 47.18 5.10
C LYS A 8 13.30 47.24 6.00
N SER A 9 12.70 46.10 6.35
CA SER A 9 11.52 46.04 7.21
C SER A 9 11.84 46.43 8.66
N ALA A 10 12.98 45.96 9.19
CA ALA A 10 13.45 46.32 10.52
C ALA A 10 13.72 47.83 10.65
N ASN A 11 14.37 48.44 9.66
CA ASN A 11 14.63 49.88 9.65
C ASN A 11 13.33 50.71 9.60
N ILE A 12 12.33 50.28 8.81
CA ILE A 12 11.02 50.95 8.77
C ILE A 12 10.30 50.85 10.13
N LEU A 13 10.40 49.70 10.81
CA LEU A 13 9.82 49.52 12.13
C LEU A 13 10.49 50.43 13.18
N LEU A 14 11.82 50.51 13.14
CA LEU A 14 12.60 51.37 14.03
C LEU A 14 12.28 52.86 13.83
N GLU A 15 12.17 53.33 12.58
CA GLU A 15 11.82 54.74 12.32
C GLU A 15 10.40 55.07 12.79
N ARG A 16 9.44 54.15 12.63
CA ARG A 16 8.09 54.31 13.19
C ARG A 16 8.09 54.33 14.72
N MET A 17 8.84 53.42 15.36
CA MET A 17 8.96 53.38 16.81
C MET A 17 9.59 54.68 17.35
N LYS A 18 10.63 55.18 16.69
CA LYS A 18 11.28 56.46 17.02
C LYS A 18 10.32 57.63 16.89
N TYR A 19 9.52 57.67 15.82
CA TYR A 19 8.48 58.69 15.64
C TYR A 19 7.43 58.64 16.76
N ASP A 20 6.93 57.46 17.10
CA ASP A 20 5.91 57.30 18.15
C ASP A 20 6.46 57.63 19.56
N LEU A 21 7.74 57.32 19.83
CA LEU A 21 8.44 57.78 21.04
C LEU A 21 8.56 59.30 21.09
N HIS A 22 8.96 59.92 19.97
CA HIS A 22 9.04 61.36 19.85
C HIS A 22 7.66 62.02 20.02
N LYS A 23 6.58 61.37 19.58
CA LYS A 23 5.22 61.84 19.86
C LYS A 23 4.90 61.80 21.35
N CYS A 24 5.35 60.78 22.07
CA CYS A 24 5.15 60.68 23.52
C CYS A 24 5.88 61.79 24.30
N SER A 25 7.03 62.26 23.83
CA SER A 25 7.79 63.33 24.51
C SER A 25 7.01 64.65 24.62
N HIS A 26 6.03 64.88 23.74
CA HIS A 26 5.14 66.05 23.82
C HIS A 26 4.23 66.04 25.05
N TYR A 27 4.07 64.88 25.71
CA TYR A 27 3.28 64.74 26.93
C TYR A 27 4.15 64.81 28.19
N ILE A 28 5.40 65.27 28.13
CA ILE A 28 6.30 65.28 29.30
C ILE A 28 5.78 66.12 30.47
N GLN A 29 4.94 67.13 30.20
CA GLN A 29 4.28 67.96 31.21
C GLN A 29 2.95 67.36 31.73
N ASP A 30 2.44 66.29 31.10
CA ASP A 30 1.23 65.56 31.51
C ASP A 30 1.57 64.08 31.81
N PRO A 31 1.95 63.77 33.06
CA PRO A 31 2.46 62.44 33.42
C PRO A 31 1.42 61.33 33.27
N LYS A 32 0.11 61.64 33.42
CA LYS A 32 -0.95 60.63 33.24
C LYS A 32 -1.06 60.24 31.77
N LYS A 33 -1.10 61.23 30.89
CA LYS A 33 -1.19 61.01 29.44
C LYS A 33 0.08 60.39 28.88
N LEU A 34 1.26 60.77 29.39
CA LEU A 34 2.52 60.12 29.02
C LEU A 34 2.50 58.63 29.38
N LYS A 35 2.12 58.30 30.61
CA LYS A 35 2.02 56.90 31.09
C LYS A 35 1.08 56.07 30.20
N GLU A 36 -0.09 56.60 29.87
CA GLU A 36 -1.05 55.91 29.01
C GLU A 36 -0.50 55.65 27.60
N ASN A 37 0.16 56.64 26.99
CA ASN A 37 0.74 56.49 25.66
C ASN A 37 1.93 55.52 25.64
N LEU A 38 2.75 55.52 26.70
CA LEU A 38 3.88 54.61 26.82
C LEU A 38 3.43 53.15 27.05
N ILE A 39 2.36 52.92 27.81
CA ILE A 39 1.72 51.60 27.93
C ILE A 39 1.18 51.11 26.58
N LYS A 40 0.53 51.98 25.81
CA LYS A 40 0.05 51.64 24.46
C LYS A 40 1.21 51.29 23.52
N LEU A 41 2.31 52.04 23.60
CA LEU A 41 3.52 51.78 22.82
C LEU A 41 4.14 50.42 23.17
N HIS A 42 4.29 50.14 24.47
CA HIS A 42 4.79 48.86 24.95
C HIS A 42 3.92 47.69 24.45
N ARG A 43 2.59 47.81 24.52
CA ARG A 43 1.71 46.77 23.97
C ARG A 43 1.91 46.54 22.48
N ARG A 44 1.97 47.61 21.69
CA ARG A 44 2.09 47.53 20.23
C ARG A 44 3.42 46.94 19.77
N TYR A 45 4.53 47.33 20.40
CA TYR A 45 5.87 46.98 19.91
C TYR A 45 6.52 45.79 20.62
N ILE A 46 6.03 45.40 21.80
CA ILE A 46 6.58 44.28 22.57
C ILE A 46 5.59 43.11 22.61
N TYR A 47 4.32 43.35 22.96
CA TYR A 47 3.34 42.25 23.06
C TYR A 47 2.77 41.82 21.71
N GLU A 48 2.36 42.75 20.85
CA GLU A 48 1.76 42.39 19.55
C GLU A 48 2.81 41.93 18.52
N ALA A 49 4.07 42.37 18.66
CA ALA A 49 5.18 41.93 17.80
C ALA A 49 5.54 40.45 18.02
N ASP A 50 5.39 39.93 19.24
CA ASP A 50 5.56 38.50 19.56
C ASP A 50 4.38 37.63 19.10
N VAL A 51 3.19 38.23 18.90
CA VAL A 51 1.96 37.50 18.52
C VAL A 51 1.76 37.41 17.01
N THR A 52 2.47 38.21 16.22
CA THR A 52 2.56 37.97 14.77
C THR A 52 3.34 36.70 14.52
N ILE A 53 2.60 35.58 14.37
CA ILE A 53 3.07 34.30 13.84
C ILE A 53 4.07 34.61 12.73
N SER A 54 5.34 34.25 12.95
CA SER A 54 6.35 34.45 11.94
C SER A 54 5.92 33.67 10.69
N PRO A 55 6.06 34.20 9.47
CA PRO A 55 5.85 33.44 8.25
C PRO A 55 6.62 32.10 8.25
N ALA A 56 7.76 32.04 8.97
CA ALA A 56 8.51 30.82 9.19
C ALA A 56 7.75 29.74 10.00
N ASP A 57 6.95 30.14 11.00
CA ASP A 57 6.16 29.21 11.82
C ASP A 57 4.94 28.67 11.06
N GLU A 58 4.38 29.46 10.15
CA GLU A 58 3.29 29.02 9.28
C GLU A 58 3.79 28.02 8.23
N ILE A 59 4.94 28.31 7.61
CA ILE A 59 5.63 27.39 6.70
C ILE A 59 5.99 26.07 7.41
N THR A 60 6.50 26.15 8.64
CA THR A 60 6.86 24.96 9.44
C THR A 60 5.62 24.10 9.75
N ARG A 61 4.50 24.72 10.13
CA ARG A 61 3.23 24.01 10.36
C ARG A 61 2.68 23.39 9.09
N TYR A 62 2.81 24.07 7.95
CA TYR A 62 2.41 23.53 6.66
C TYR A 62 3.21 22.26 6.30
N TYR A 63 4.53 22.28 6.46
CA TYR A 63 5.36 21.11 6.20
C TYR A 63 5.04 19.93 7.12
N HIS A 64 4.81 20.18 8.41
CA HIS A 64 4.38 19.12 9.33
C HIS A 64 3.08 18.45 8.86
N ARG A 65 2.06 19.24 8.49
CA ARG A 65 0.80 18.71 7.96
C ARG A 65 1.00 17.88 6.69
N GLN A 66 1.92 18.29 5.82
CA GLN A 66 2.23 17.51 4.62
C GLN A 66 2.90 16.18 4.97
N ILE A 67 3.89 16.19 5.87
CA ILE A 67 4.56 14.98 6.33
C ILE A 67 3.53 14.01 6.94
N ASP A 68 2.70 14.47 7.88
CA ASP A 68 1.66 13.66 8.52
C ASP A 68 0.69 13.05 7.50
N HIS A 69 0.29 13.83 6.50
CA HIS A 69 -0.58 13.36 5.42
C HIS A 69 0.11 12.26 4.59
N PHE A 70 1.35 12.48 4.18
CA PHE A 70 2.11 11.49 3.41
C PHE A 70 2.36 10.21 4.20
N GLU A 71 2.69 10.32 5.49
CA GLU A 71 2.85 9.16 6.37
C GLU A 71 1.56 8.35 6.49
N LYS A 72 0.41 9.02 6.65
CA LYS A 72 -0.90 8.37 6.71
C LYS A 72 -1.24 7.65 5.39
N VAL A 73 -0.97 8.26 4.25
CA VAL A 73 -1.16 7.65 2.93
C VAL A 73 -0.25 6.44 2.78
N GLN A 74 1.03 6.57 3.12
CA GLN A 74 1.99 5.48 2.99
C GLN A 74 1.61 4.29 3.90
N LYS A 75 1.16 4.56 5.13
CA LYS A 75 0.67 3.53 6.05
C LYS A 75 -0.53 2.79 5.47
N THR A 76 -1.53 3.52 4.98
CA THR A 76 -2.74 2.94 4.37
C THR A 76 -2.39 2.10 3.14
N GLN A 77 -1.47 2.59 2.31
CA GLN A 77 -0.99 1.88 1.13
C GLN A 77 -0.28 0.58 1.50
N LYS A 78 0.62 0.60 2.48
CA LYS A 78 1.32 -0.58 2.99
C LYS A 78 0.33 -1.63 3.51
N GLU A 79 -0.62 -1.22 4.35
CA GLU A 79 -1.65 -2.12 4.90
C GLU A 79 -2.52 -2.75 3.80
N THR A 80 -2.93 -1.95 2.81
CA THR A 80 -3.71 -2.43 1.67
C THR A 80 -2.91 -3.40 0.82
N HIS A 81 -1.64 -3.08 0.54
CA HIS A 81 -0.75 -3.94 -0.22
C HIS A 81 -0.54 -5.29 0.47
N THR A 82 -0.24 -5.31 1.77
CA THR A 82 -0.08 -6.55 2.53
C THR A 82 -1.37 -7.37 2.54
N ARG A 83 -2.53 -6.74 2.69
CA ARG A 83 -3.83 -7.44 2.65
C ARG A 83 -4.08 -8.07 1.28
N ASN A 84 -3.84 -7.33 0.20
CA ASN A 84 -4.03 -7.82 -1.17
C ASN A 84 -3.06 -8.97 -1.48
N MET A 85 -1.80 -8.86 -1.07
CA MET A 85 -0.80 -9.92 -1.24
C MET A 85 -1.24 -11.20 -0.53
N LYS A 86 -1.74 -11.11 0.71
CA LYS A 86 -2.27 -12.27 1.44
C LYS A 86 -3.46 -12.90 0.71
N LEU A 87 -4.37 -12.08 0.19
CA LEU A 87 -5.55 -12.55 -0.55
C LEU A 87 -5.15 -13.28 -1.84
N GLU A 88 -4.23 -12.71 -2.61
CA GLU A 88 -3.73 -13.32 -3.85
C GLU A 88 -2.93 -14.60 -3.58
N ASN A 89 -2.11 -14.64 -2.53
CA ASN A 89 -1.40 -15.85 -2.13
C ASN A 89 -2.38 -16.96 -1.73
N ASN A 90 -3.43 -16.63 -0.97
CA ASN A 90 -4.47 -17.60 -0.60
C ASN A 90 -5.23 -18.10 -1.83
N ARG A 91 -5.55 -17.21 -2.78
CA ARG A 91 -6.20 -17.58 -4.04
C ARG A 91 -5.32 -18.49 -4.88
N ALA A 92 -4.04 -18.15 -5.04
CA ALA A 92 -3.07 -18.93 -5.78
C ALA A 92 -2.88 -20.33 -5.16
N SER A 93 -2.81 -20.40 -3.83
CA SER A 93 -2.74 -21.67 -3.09
C SER A 93 -3.96 -22.55 -3.37
N ARG A 94 -5.18 -21.99 -3.29
CA ARG A 94 -6.42 -22.73 -3.60
C ARG A 94 -6.45 -23.25 -5.04
N ILE A 95 -6.09 -22.42 -6.01
CA ILE A 95 -6.04 -22.83 -7.42
C ILE A 95 -5.02 -23.95 -7.60
N ALA A 96 -3.86 -23.87 -6.94
CA ALA A 96 -2.83 -24.90 -7.02
C ALA A 96 -3.31 -26.24 -6.44
N THR A 97 -4.00 -26.21 -5.29
CA THR A 97 -4.58 -27.42 -4.68
C THR A 97 -5.67 -28.03 -5.55
N GLU A 98 -6.57 -27.21 -6.10
CA GLU A 98 -7.63 -27.68 -7.00
C GLU A 98 -7.04 -28.26 -8.30
N SER A 99 -6.03 -27.61 -8.88
CA SER A 99 -5.33 -28.09 -10.08
C SER A 99 -4.61 -29.42 -9.84
N TYR A 100 -3.99 -29.57 -8.66
CA TYR A 100 -3.34 -30.82 -8.27
C TYR A 100 -4.37 -31.95 -8.16
N PHE A 101 -5.46 -31.72 -7.45
CA PHE A 101 -6.54 -32.69 -7.27
C PHE A 101 -7.19 -33.12 -8.59
N LEU A 102 -7.46 -32.16 -9.50
CA LEU A 102 -7.99 -32.48 -10.83
C LEU A 102 -6.99 -33.26 -11.68
N THR A 103 -5.69 -32.98 -11.54
CA THR A 103 -4.64 -33.74 -12.22
C THR A 103 -4.59 -35.19 -11.71
N GLU A 104 -4.74 -35.39 -10.41
CA GLU A 104 -4.79 -36.71 -9.78
C GLU A 104 -5.99 -37.53 -10.29
N GLN A 105 -7.20 -36.96 -10.27
CA GLN A 105 -8.39 -37.61 -10.83
C GLN A 105 -8.23 -37.94 -12.32
N LEU A 106 -7.64 -37.04 -13.10
CA LEU A 106 -7.40 -37.28 -14.52
C LEU A 106 -6.44 -38.45 -14.73
N MET A 107 -5.43 -38.60 -13.87
CA MET A 107 -4.50 -39.73 -13.94
C MET A 107 -5.18 -41.04 -13.54
N ASP A 108 -6.02 -41.04 -12.51
CA ASP A 108 -6.80 -42.21 -12.10
C ASP A 108 -7.74 -42.69 -13.22
N GLU A 109 -8.47 -41.78 -13.86
CA GLU A 109 -9.35 -42.12 -14.98
C GLU A 109 -8.57 -42.64 -16.19
N ARG A 110 -7.40 -42.07 -16.47
CA ARG A 110 -6.50 -42.59 -17.51
C ARG A 110 -6.02 -44.01 -17.20
N LEU A 111 -5.72 -44.30 -15.93
CA LEU A 111 -5.29 -45.62 -15.50
C LEU A 111 -6.42 -46.65 -15.67
N LYS A 112 -7.65 -46.31 -15.23
CA LYS A 112 -8.85 -47.15 -15.42
C LYS A 112 -9.12 -47.43 -16.89
N HIS A 113 -9.05 -46.40 -17.74
CA HIS A 113 -9.24 -46.57 -19.18
C HIS A 113 -8.17 -47.46 -19.81
N LEU A 114 -6.91 -47.35 -19.38
CA LEU A 114 -5.83 -48.22 -19.84
C LEU A 114 -6.07 -49.68 -19.42
N HIS A 115 -6.56 -49.91 -18.20
CA HIS A 115 -6.89 -51.25 -17.70
C HIS A 115 -8.00 -51.88 -18.54
N LEU A 116 -9.12 -51.17 -18.72
CA LEU A 116 -10.24 -51.62 -19.57
C LEU A 116 -9.80 -51.93 -21.02
N LEU A 117 -8.91 -51.11 -21.59
CA LEU A 117 -8.36 -51.36 -22.92
C LEU A 117 -7.51 -52.64 -22.99
N ASN A 118 -6.81 -52.99 -21.91
CA ASN A 118 -6.04 -54.22 -21.83
C ASN A 118 -6.97 -55.42 -21.64
N ASP A 119 -7.96 -55.34 -20.74
CA ASP A 119 -8.95 -56.41 -20.52
C ASP A 119 -9.71 -56.72 -21.83
N CYS A 120 -10.20 -55.70 -22.54
CA CYS A 120 -10.85 -55.88 -23.84
C CYS A 120 -9.94 -56.52 -24.89
N LYS A 121 -8.61 -56.32 -24.83
CA LYS A 121 -7.67 -57.00 -25.73
C LYS A 121 -7.47 -58.45 -25.34
N GLU A 122 -7.40 -58.75 -24.04
CA GLU A 122 -7.25 -60.12 -23.53
C GLU A 122 -8.47 -60.98 -23.87
N GLU A 123 -9.68 -60.45 -23.66
CA GLU A 123 -10.93 -61.11 -24.05
C GLU A 123 -11.01 -61.37 -25.57
N ASN A 124 -10.52 -60.44 -26.39
CA ASN A 124 -10.47 -60.60 -27.84
C ASN A 124 -9.44 -61.66 -28.28
N ILE A 125 -8.36 -61.85 -27.51
CA ILE A 125 -7.37 -62.93 -27.75
C ILE A 125 -7.94 -64.30 -27.33
N GLN A 126 -8.77 -64.36 -26.28
CA GLN A 126 -9.40 -65.60 -25.83
C GLN A 126 -10.58 -66.03 -26.73
N SER A 127 -11.29 -65.09 -27.34
CA SER A 127 -12.43 -65.37 -28.24
C SER A 127 -12.04 -65.53 -29.73
N ALA A 128 -10.81 -65.20 -30.13
CA ALA A 128 -10.35 -65.31 -31.51
C ALA A 128 -9.44 -66.53 -31.73
N GLY A 129 -10.05 -67.63 -32.20
CA GLY A 129 -9.30 -68.62 -32.97
C GLY A 129 -8.84 -68.02 -34.31
N THR A 130 -7.52 -68.05 -34.56
CA THR A 130 -6.80 -67.76 -35.83
C THR A 130 -6.28 -66.30 -36.05
N PRO A 131 -5.34 -66.05 -37.00
CA PRO A 131 -3.97 -65.64 -36.67
C PRO A 131 -3.66 -64.16 -36.88
N LYS A 132 -2.60 -63.74 -36.19
CA LYS A 132 -1.99 -62.42 -36.06
C LYS A 132 -1.99 -61.54 -37.33
N ARG A 133 -2.63 -60.36 -37.25
CA ARG A 133 -2.30 -59.19 -38.09
C ARG A 133 -1.19 -58.36 -37.42
N GLN A 134 -0.08 -58.18 -38.13
CA GLN A 134 0.99 -57.25 -37.76
C GLN A 134 0.45 -55.82 -37.67
N TYR A 135 0.40 -55.26 -36.47
CA TYR A 135 0.27 -53.81 -36.28
C TYR A 135 1.67 -53.21 -36.08
N LYS A 136 2.08 -52.33 -37.00
CA LYS A 136 3.24 -51.44 -36.80
C LYS A 136 2.80 -50.28 -35.91
N PRO A 137 3.52 -49.97 -34.81
CA PRO A 137 3.20 -48.80 -34.01
C PRO A 137 3.73 -47.56 -34.75
N VAL A 138 2.83 -46.71 -35.21
CA VAL A 138 3.14 -45.32 -35.58
C VAL A 138 2.34 -44.45 -34.63
N ILE A 139 3.05 -43.81 -33.71
CA ILE A 139 2.90 -42.44 -33.20
C ILE A 139 3.63 -42.40 -31.85
N LYS A 140 4.77 -41.70 -31.83
CA LYS A 140 5.47 -41.30 -30.61
C LYS A 140 4.63 -40.23 -29.93
N PRO A 141 4.39 -40.28 -28.61
CA PRO A 141 3.92 -39.10 -27.89
C PRO A 141 5.08 -38.09 -27.85
N GLN A 142 5.02 -37.08 -28.72
CA GLN A 142 5.80 -35.88 -28.53
C GLN A 142 5.19 -35.11 -27.37
N CYS A 143 5.75 -35.30 -26.18
CA CYS A 143 5.68 -34.27 -25.14
C CYS A 143 6.54 -33.08 -25.60
N PRO A 144 5.96 -31.88 -25.80
CA PRO A 144 6.79 -30.70 -26.04
C PRO A 144 7.56 -30.38 -24.75
N ALA A 145 8.89 -30.55 -24.82
CA ALA A 145 9.85 -30.26 -23.77
C ALA A 145 10.06 -28.73 -23.58
N HIS A 146 8.99 -27.94 -23.56
CA HIS A 146 9.07 -26.47 -23.60
C HIS A 146 8.35 -25.75 -22.45
N GLN A 147 8.17 -26.40 -21.30
CA GLN A 147 7.70 -25.73 -20.07
C GLN A 147 8.42 -26.14 -18.77
N ARG A 148 9.58 -26.81 -18.84
CA ARG A 148 10.38 -27.07 -17.62
C ARG A 148 11.35 -25.95 -17.23
N GLY A 149 11.72 -25.06 -18.17
CA GLY A 149 12.76 -24.05 -17.93
C GLY A 149 12.33 -22.80 -17.14
N LEU A 150 11.03 -22.56 -16.90
CA LEU A 150 10.57 -21.30 -16.29
C LEU A 150 10.13 -21.43 -14.82
N LEU A 151 10.04 -22.65 -14.27
CA LEU A 151 9.58 -22.86 -12.89
C LEU A 151 10.72 -22.93 -11.85
N GLU A 152 11.96 -23.12 -12.27
CA GLU A 152 13.08 -23.35 -11.35
C GLU A 152 13.69 -22.05 -10.79
N LYS A 153 13.56 -20.92 -11.50
CA LYS A 153 14.07 -19.62 -11.04
C LYS A 153 13.24 -18.94 -9.94
N ARG A 154 12.03 -19.43 -9.63
CA ARG A 154 11.19 -18.86 -8.54
C ARG A 154 11.17 -19.68 -7.24
N ARG A 155 11.77 -20.87 -7.21
CA ARG A 155 11.82 -21.70 -5.99
C ARG A 155 12.89 -21.24 -4.98
N GLY A 156 13.87 -20.43 -5.40
CA GLY A 156 14.99 -20.01 -4.54
C GLY A 156 14.76 -18.77 -3.67
N GLN A 157 13.66 -18.03 -3.83
CA GLN A 157 13.47 -16.75 -3.13
C GLN A 157 12.38 -16.76 -2.04
N THR A 158 11.52 -17.77 -1.98
CA THR A 158 10.38 -17.79 -1.04
C THR A 158 10.62 -18.55 0.27
N PHE A 159 11.81 -19.12 0.50
CA PHE A 159 12.09 -19.90 1.72
C PHE A 159 12.82 -19.14 2.84
N ALA A 160 13.02 -17.82 2.72
CA ALA A 160 13.77 -17.05 3.71
C ALA A 160 12.92 -16.32 4.78
N LEU A 161 11.58 -16.37 4.73
CA LEU A 161 10.73 -15.55 5.61
C LEU A 161 9.51 -16.31 6.17
N GLU A 162 9.68 -17.56 6.58
CA GLU A 162 8.71 -18.25 7.44
C GLU A 162 9.39 -18.82 8.68
N LYS A 163 9.71 -17.92 9.62
CA LYS A 163 9.67 -18.23 11.05
C LYS A 163 8.96 -17.09 11.74
N GLU A 164 7.71 -17.36 12.12
CA GLU A 164 7.08 -17.07 13.42
C GLU A 164 5.57 -16.83 13.25
N GLY A 165 4.79 -17.49 14.11
CA GLY A 165 3.43 -17.06 14.44
C GLY A 165 2.30 -17.96 13.96
N GLN A 166 2.13 -19.09 14.65
CA GLN A 166 0.84 -19.76 14.84
C GLN A 166 -0.23 -18.75 15.31
N PHE A 167 -1.46 -18.81 14.80
CA PHE A 167 -2.68 -18.68 15.62
C PHE A 167 -3.92 -19.18 14.86
N ALA A 168 -4.80 -19.84 15.62
CA ALA A 168 -5.96 -20.66 15.26
C ALA A 168 -7.13 -19.89 14.58
N PRO A 169 -8.09 -20.59 13.93
CA PRO A 169 -9.17 -19.96 13.18
C PRO A 169 -10.31 -19.51 14.10
N GLN A 170 -10.78 -18.27 13.95
CA GLN A 170 -12.07 -17.84 14.51
C GLN A 170 -13.11 -17.69 13.40
N LYS A 171 -14.30 -18.23 13.69
CA LYS A 171 -15.51 -18.28 12.87
C LYS A 171 -15.98 -16.87 12.45
N LEU A 172 -16.23 -16.71 11.15
CA LEU A 172 -17.03 -15.62 10.59
C LEU A 172 -18.51 -15.97 10.71
N THR A 173 -19.28 -15.15 11.43
CA THR A 173 -20.73 -15.08 11.25
C THR A 173 -21.06 -13.80 10.49
N SER A 174 -21.94 -13.99 9.51
CA SER A 174 -22.42 -13.04 8.53
C SER A 174 -23.19 -11.86 9.13
N SER A 175 -23.13 -10.70 8.46
CA SER A 175 -24.28 -10.05 7.80
C SER A 175 -24.08 -8.54 7.75
N VAL A 176 -23.88 -7.98 6.55
CA VAL A 176 -24.09 -6.54 6.32
C VAL A 176 -24.96 -6.37 5.08
N LYS A 177 -26.12 -5.77 5.33
CA LYS A 177 -27.20 -5.38 4.41
C LYS A 177 -26.71 -4.22 3.53
N LEU A 178 -26.88 -4.33 2.21
CA LEU A 178 -26.66 -3.22 1.27
C LEU A 178 -27.89 -2.28 1.22
N PRO A 179 -27.71 -0.95 1.10
CA PRO A 179 -28.81 -0.02 0.91
C PRO A 179 -29.23 0.09 -0.57
N PRO A 180 -30.48 0.53 -0.85
CA PRO A 180 -31.07 0.48 -2.19
C PRO A 180 -30.60 1.63 -3.08
N ILE A 181 -30.40 1.30 -4.36
CA ILE A 181 -30.05 2.24 -5.43
C ILE A 181 -31.36 2.80 -6.00
N HIS A 182 -31.53 4.12 -5.96
CA HIS A 182 -32.61 4.81 -6.66
C HIS A 182 -32.20 5.10 -8.11
N PRO A 183 -33.06 4.79 -9.11
CA PRO A 183 -32.87 5.26 -10.47
C PRO A 183 -33.38 6.71 -10.62
N ARG A 184 -32.79 7.38 -11.61
CA ARG A 184 -32.87 8.81 -11.95
C ARG A 184 -34.28 9.36 -12.10
#